data_AF-K9PJP8-F1
#
_entry.id   AF-K9PJP8-F1
#
_cell.length_a   1.000
_cell.length_b   1.000
_cell.length_c   1.000
_cell.angle_alpha   90.00
_cell.angle_beta   90.00
_cell.angle_gamma   90.00
#
_symmetry.space_group_name_H-M   'P 1'
#
loop_
_entity.id
_entity.type
_entity.pdbx_description
1 polymer ?
#
loop_
_entity_poly.entity_id
_entity_poly.type
_entity_poly.pdbx_seq_one_letter_code
_entity_poly.pdbx_strand_id
1 'polypeptide(L)' 'MTQAQAQTEPKLYTFDEFIEWYPETSKVRYELHDGVIVEVPKPKGKHSNLTGSLVGRLLITIDKMGKTDIWTIPSP' A
#
# COMPACT_ATOMS: atom_id res chain seq x y z
N MET A 1 -13.71 -1.42 34.63
CA MET A 1 -13.87 -0.01 34.21
C MET A 1 -13.75 0.01 32.70
N THR A 2 -14.88 0.21 32.01
CA THR A 2 -14.94 0.25 30.55
C THR A 2 -14.56 1.67 30.13
N GLN A 3 -13.39 1.86 29.54
CA GLN A 3 -13.06 3.15 28.93
C GLN A 3 -13.91 3.30 27.66
N ALA A 4 -14.82 4.26 27.68
CA ALA A 4 -15.47 4.75 26.48
C ALA A 4 -14.43 5.50 25.64
N GLN A 5 -14.00 4.92 24.53
CA GLN A 5 -13.28 5.66 23.50
C GLN A 5 -14.33 6.50 22.76
N ALA A 6 -14.31 7.82 22.97
CA ALA A 6 -15.06 8.74 22.13
C ALA A 6 -14.57 8.57 20.69
N GLN A 7 -15.40 7.99 19.82
CA GLN A 7 -15.08 7.85 18.42
C GLN A 7 -15.40 9.19 17.74
N THR A 8 -14.44 10.11 17.79
CA THR A 8 -14.39 11.26 16.86
C THR A 8 -14.53 10.71 15.44
N GLU A 9 -15.35 11.36 14.60
CA GLU A 9 -15.38 11.05 13.18
C GLU A 9 -13.93 11.04 12.64
N PRO A 10 -13.51 9.98 11.95
CA PRO A 10 -12.15 9.89 11.45
C PRO A 10 -11.91 11.06 10.50
N LYS A 11 -10.86 11.86 10.78
CA LYS A 11 -10.40 12.89 9.84
C LYS A 11 -10.18 12.20 8.49
N LEU A 12 -10.84 12.71 7.46
CA LEU A 12 -10.59 12.29 6.08
C LEU A 12 -9.40 13.07 5.54
N TYR A 13 -8.44 12.34 4.95
CA TYR A 13 -7.23 12.88 4.36
C TYR A 13 -7.34 12.88 2.84
N THR A 14 -6.87 13.95 2.21
CA THR A 14 -6.55 13.94 0.78
C THR A 14 -5.29 13.12 0.50
N PHE A 15 -5.02 12.83 -0.78
CA PHE A 15 -3.78 12.14 -1.16
C PHE A 15 -2.53 12.93 -0.75
N ASP A 16 -2.51 14.24 -1.00
CA ASP A 16 -1.36 15.09 -0.69
C ASP A 16 -1.11 15.15 0.83
N GLU A 17 -2.16 15.33 1.64
CA GLU A 17 -2.03 15.28 3.10
C GLU A 17 -1.55 13.90 3.60
N PHE A 18 -1.96 12.82 2.95
CA PHE A 18 -1.47 11.48 3.27
C PHE A 18 0.02 11.34 2.96
N ILE A 19 0.49 11.86 1.83
CA ILE A 19 1.91 11.82 1.46
C ILE A 19 2.75 12.67 2.43
N GLU A 20 2.27 13.87 2.80
CA GLU A 20 2.95 14.72 3.80
C GLU A 20 2.99 14.07 5.19
N TRP A 21 1.95 13.33 5.57
CA TRP A 21 1.90 12.61 6.84
C TRP A 21 2.73 11.31 6.83
N TYR A 22 2.98 10.71 5.67
CA TYR A 22 3.49 9.35 5.56
C TYR A 22 4.88 9.19 6.24
N PRO A 23 5.03 8.32 7.25
CA PRO A 23 6.28 8.20 7.98
C PRO A 23 7.37 7.54 7.13
N GLU A 24 8.52 8.22 6.99
CA GLU A 24 9.69 7.74 6.24
C GLU A 24 10.22 6.39 6.75
N THR A 25 10.19 6.17 8.06
CA THR A 25 10.60 4.90 8.69
C THR A 25 9.48 4.31 9.52
N SER A 26 8.89 3.21 9.03
CA SER A 26 7.82 2.50 9.72
C SER A 26 8.00 0.98 9.66
N LYS A 27 7.67 0.31 10.76
CA LYS A 27 7.60 -1.15 10.85
C LYS A 27 6.41 -1.73 10.08
N VAL A 28 5.41 -0.90 9.78
CA VAL A 28 4.13 -1.27 9.13
C VAL A 28 3.90 -0.40 7.90
N ARG A 29 3.04 -0.84 6.99
CA ARG A 29 2.61 -0.04 5.84
C ARG A 29 1.34 0.73 6.22
N TYR A 30 1.19 1.94 5.71
CA TYR A 30 -0.08 2.66 5.78
C TYR A 30 -0.69 2.78 4.39
N GLU A 31 -2.00 2.70 4.30
CA GLU A 31 -2.77 2.87 3.07
C GLU A 31 -3.88 3.90 3.29
N LEU A 32 -4.22 4.65 2.24
CA LEU A 32 -5.35 5.58 2.25
C LEU A 32 -6.54 4.92 1.54
N HIS A 33 -7.58 4.57 2.29
CA HIS A 33 -8.83 3.99 1.78
C HIS A 33 -9.95 5.01 1.97
N ASP A 34 -10.45 5.59 0.88
CA ASP A 34 -11.54 6.59 0.89
C ASP A 34 -11.31 7.74 1.90
N GLY A 35 -10.07 8.22 2.00
CA GLY A 35 -9.67 9.27 2.93
C GLY A 35 -9.30 8.78 4.34
N VAL A 36 -9.43 7.49 4.63
CA VAL A 36 -9.09 6.90 5.93
C VAL A 36 -7.71 6.24 5.86
N ILE A 37 -6.84 6.59 6.80
CA ILE A 37 -5.52 5.96 6.93
C ILE A 37 -5.66 4.62 7.67
N VAL A 38 -5.24 3.55 7.02
CA VAL A 38 -5.31 2.17 7.55
C VAL A 38 -3.91 1.61 7.71
N GLU A 39 -3.63 1.03 8.88
CA GLU A 39 -2.41 0.26 9.11
C GLU A 39 -2.52 -1.13 8.49
N VAL A 40 -1.63 -1.44 7.55
CA VAL A 40 -1.54 -2.74 6.89
C VAL A 40 -0.22 -3.40 7.29
N PRO A 41 -0.27 -4.47 8.11
CA PRO A 41 0.92 -5.22 8.48
C PRO A 41 1.65 -5.72 7.24
N LYS A 42 2.97 -5.59 7.22
CA LYS A 42 3.78 -6.14 6.12
C LYS A 42 3.54 -7.66 6.04
N PRO A 43 3.16 -8.22 4.88
CA PRO A 43 2.98 -9.65 4.74
C PRO A 43 4.30 -10.38 5.02
N LYS A 44 4.24 -11.46 5.80
CA LYS A 44 5.42 -12.24 6.25
C LYS A 44 5.31 -13.71 5.84
N GLY A 45 6.45 -14.38 5.76
CA GLY A 45 6.51 -15.83 5.55
C GLY A 45 5.95 -16.28 4.21
N LYS A 46 5.05 -17.28 4.22
CA LYS A 46 4.52 -17.92 3.01
C LYS A 46 3.90 -16.94 2.02
N HIS A 47 3.17 -15.93 2.51
CA HIS A 47 2.55 -14.91 1.65
C HIS A 47 3.60 -14.09 0.89
N SER A 48 4.71 -13.73 1.55
CA SER A 48 5.80 -12.99 0.93
C SER A 48 6.49 -13.83 -0.16
N ASN A 49 6.79 -15.09 0.13
CA ASN A 49 7.41 -16.01 -0.83
C ASN A 49 6.53 -16.22 -2.08
N LEU A 50 5.23 -16.42 -1.88
CA LEU A 50 4.28 -16.58 -3.00
C LEU A 50 4.20 -15.31 -3.84
N THR A 51 4.09 -14.14 -3.19
CA THR A 51 4.03 -12.85 -3.87
C THR A 51 5.28 -12.61 -4.72
N GLY A 52 6.48 -12.84 -4.16
CA GLY A 52 7.74 -12.70 -4.91
C GLY A 52 7.83 -13.62 -6.12
N SER A 53 7.43 -14.89 -5.97
CA SER A 53 7.39 -15.86 -7.07
C SER A 53 6.44 -15.42 -8.19
N LEU A 54 5.24 -14.94 -7.84
CA LEU A 54 4.24 -14.48 -8.81
C LEU A 54 4.71 -13.22 -9.53
N VAL A 55 5.24 -12.23 -8.81
CA VAL A 55 5.79 -11.00 -9.40
C VAL A 55 6.92 -11.33 -10.39
N GLY A 56 7.84 -12.22 -10.02
CA GLY A 56 8.93 -12.62 -10.92
C GLY A 56 8.41 -13.24 -12.23
N ARG A 57 7.44 -14.16 -12.14
CA ARG A 57 6.82 -14.77 -13.33
C ARG A 57 6.06 -13.76 -14.18
N LEU A 58 5.35 -12.82 -13.54
CA LEU A 58 4.61 -11.77 -14.23
C LEU A 58 5.56 -10.88 -15.03
N LEU A 59 6.65 -10.39 -14.40
CA LEU A 59 7.62 -9.53 -15.07
C LEU A 59 8.29 -10.23 -16.26
N ILE A 60 8.69 -11.50 -16.11
CA ILE A 60 9.23 -12.30 -17.22
C ILE A 60 8.20 -12.44 -18.36
N THR A 61 6.92 -12.57 -18.03
CA THR A 61 5.86 -12.71 -19.04
C THR A 61 5.64 -11.40 -19.79
N ILE A 62 5.60 -10.27 -19.09
CA ILE A 62 5.49 -8.92 -19.68
C ILE A 62 6.67 -8.66 -20.63
N ASP A 63 7.89 -9.04 -20.22
CA ASP A 63 9.09 -8.92 -21.03
C ASP A 63 9.01 -9.76 -22.32
N LYS A 64 8.61 -11.02 -22.21
CA LYS A 64 8.39 -11.90 -23.38
C LYS A 64 7.33 -11.38 -24.35
N MET A 65 6.37 -10.61 -23.86
CA MET A 65 5.34 -9.97 -24.69
C MET A 65 5.82 -8.67 -25.35
N GLY A 66 7.02 -8.19 -25.02
CA GLY A 66 7.53 -6.90 -25.48
C GLY A 66 6.69 -5.73 -24.97
N LYS A 67 6.24 -5.79 -23.70
CA LYS A 67 5.32 -4.81 -23.09
C LYS A 67 5.91 -4.09 -21.89
N THR A 68 7.22 -4.17 -21.71
CA THR A 68 7.95 -3.57 -20.57
C THR A 68 7.85 -2.05 -20.54
N ASP A 69 7.66 -1.41 -21.70
CA ASP A 69 7.57 0.03 -21.92
C ASP A 69 6.17 0.63 -21.69
N ILE A 70 5.12 -0.20 -21.66
CA ILE A 70 3.72 0.26 -21.46
C ILE A 70 3.36 0.39 -19.98
N TRP A 71 4.14 -0.23 -19.09
CA TRP A 71 3.90 -0.14 -17.65
C TRP A 71 4.48 1.17 -17.09
N THR A 72 3.73 2.26 -17.24
CA THR A 72 4.04 3.54 -16.62
C THR A 72 3.01 3.88 -15.56
N ILE A 73 3.45 4.32 -14.39
CA ILE A 73 2.55 5.05 -13.46
C ILE A 73 2.35 6.43 -14.09
N PRO A 74 1.13 6.78 -14.56
CA PRO A 74 0.89 8.12 -15.07
C PRO A 74 1.15 9.13 -13.95
N SER A 75 1.92 10.18 -14.26
CA SER A 75 1.99 11.34 -13.37
C SER A 75 0.60 12.01 -13.30
N PRO A 76 0.22 12.58 -12.16
CA PRO A 76 -0.99 13.40 -12.05
C PRO A 76 -0.96 14.59 -13.03
#